data_AF-A0A974WGQ2-F1
#
_entry.id   AF-A0A974WGQ2-F1
#
_cell.length_a   1.000
_cell.length_b   1.000
_cell.length_c   1.000
_cell.angle_alpha   90.00
_cell.angle_beta   90.00
_cell.angle_gamma   90.00
#
_symmetry.space_group_name_H-M   'P 1'
#
loop_
_entity.id
_entity.type
_entity.pdbx_description
1 polymer ?
#
loop_
_entity_poly.entity_id
_entity_poly.type
_entity_poly.pdbx_seq_one_letter_code
_entity_poly.pdbx_strand_id
1 'polypeptide(L)'
;MSKRNLSILLLLLITAALYFILPRFDHSVPEPPIVEKIDSVEVAPKYEPKILYGMVVDSLVIIEDKIKRNQNIAEILTAHNVTNEAIFKLAKASKSVFDVRKLVANKKYTLICERDSLKTAKAFVYEHNPVEYVVFNLKDTISVEKKQKEIEIVEKGISGIIEYNLATTMSELGLSAQLTDAFVDVFAWQIDFFRLQKGDKFKLIYEDHLVEGQPIGTGKIKSIYFEHFGNDFYAFHYDQGDGIDYFDENGNSLRKALLKYPLDFTRISSRYSGNRYHPVQKRWKAHRGTDFAAPRGTPIRAVGDGIILEARYQKYNGNYVKLKHNATYTTQYLHMSAIKSGVKPGKKVRQGEIIGYVGSTGLATGNHLCYRFWKNGVQIDALKVDLPPSAPIKEENKVDFNASIQSMMAQLASIEFKEETEPLYASAK
;
A
#
# COMPACT_ATOMS: atom_id res chain seq x y z
N MET A 1 6.09 86.35 78.92
CA MET A 1 5.76 85.11 78.18
C MET A 1 6.83 84.07 78.43
N SER A 2 6.45 82.91 78.99
CA SER A 2 7.35 81.79 79.29
C SER A 2 8.08 81.30 78.02
N LYS A 3 9.37 80.94 78.13
CA LYS A 3 10.16 80.33 77.04
C LYS A 3 9.46 79.13 76.38
N ARG A 4 8.53 78.49 77.10
CA ARG A 4 7.70 77.36 76.66
C ARG A 4 6.59 77.76 75.67
N ASN A 5 6.06 78.98 75.77
CA ASN A 5 4.99 79.45 74.89
C ASN A 5 5.54 80.02 73.57
N LEU A 6 6.78 80.54 73.59
CA LEU A 6 7.46 81.01 72.38
C LEU A 6 7.91 79.85 71.48
N SER A 7 8.31 78.72 72.08
CA SER A 7 8.70 77.50 71.35
C SER A 7 7.51 76.79 70.71
N ILE A 8 6.33 76.80 71.35
CA ILE A 8 5.10 76.25 70.75
C ILE A 8 4.64 77.11 69.57
N LEU A 9 4.73 78.43 69.67
CA LEU A 9 4.36 79.33 68.58
C LEU A 9 5.31 79.22 67.39
N LEU A 10 6.61 79.04 67.65
CA LEU A 10 7.61 78.81 66.60
C LEU A 10 7.41 77.45 65.91
N LEU A 11 7.05 76.41 66.66
CA LEU A 11 6.75 75.10 66.10
C LEU A 11 5.52 75.13 65.18
N LEU A 12 4.46 75.84 65.59
CA LEU A 12 3.24 76.02 64.78
C LEU A 12 3.51 76.79 63.48
N LEU A 13 4.33 77.84 63.54
CA LEU A 13 4.72 78.60 62.35
C LEU A 13 5.59 77.79 61.38
N ILE A 14 6.50 76.94 61.89
CA ILE A 14 7.31 76.05 61.06
C ILE A 14 6.44 74.97 60.40
N THR A 15 5.44 74.41 61.12
CA THR A 15 4.51 73.44 60.52
C THR A 15 3.61 74.06 59.45
N ALA A 16 3.16 75.31 59.65
CA ALA A 16 2.38 76.02 58.64
C ALA A 16 3.22 76.38 57.40
N ALA A 17 4.49 76.75 57.60
CA ALA A 17 5.42 77.01 56.50
C ALA A 17 5.76 75.74 55.70
N LEU A 18 5.93 74.59 56.37
CA LEU A 18 6.16 73.31 55.68
C LEU A 18 4.96 72.86 54.84
N TYR A 19 3.73 73.14 55.28
CA TYR A 19 2.51 72.78 54.54
C TYR A 19 2.37 73.56 53.21
N PHE A 20 2.95 74.76 53.12
CA PHE A 20 2.96 75.56 51.90
C PHE A 20 4.17 75.30 50.98
N ILE A 21 5.21 74.62 51.46
CA ILE A 21 6.42 74.30 50.68
C ILE A 21 6.37 72.88 50.09
N LEU A 22 5.48 72.01 50.55
CA LEU A 22 5.25 70.73 49.88
C LEU A 22 4.63 70.98 48.50
N PRO A 23 5.30 70.61 47.39
CA PRO A 23 4.70 70.71 46.08
C PRO A 23 3.44 69.85 46.08
N ARG A 24 2.30 70.48 45.77
CA ARG A 24 1.10 69.74 45.41
C ARG A 24 1.43 69.02 44.11
N PHE A 25 1.86 67.76 44.22
CA PHE A 25 1.93 66.87 43.07
C PHE A 25 0.50 66.73 42.55
N ASP A 26 0.24 67.44 41.47
CA ASP A 26 -0.96 67.27 40.67
C ASP A 26 -0.95 65.84 40.14
N HIS A 27 -1.92 65.02 40.56
CA HIS A 27 -2.13 63.67 40.04
C HIS A 27 -2.87 63.73 38.69
N SER A 28 -2.49 64.67 37.81
CA SER A 28 -2.79 64.55 36.40
C SER A 28 -1.83 63.50 35.83
N VAL A 29 -2.29 62.25 35.81
CA VAL A 29 -1.71 61.20 34.97
C VAL A 29 -1.61 61.81 33.57
N PRO A 30 -0.43 61.86 32.93
CA PRO A 30 -0.35 62.31 31.55
C PRO A 30 -1.26 61.39 30.74
N GLU A 31 -2.28 61.93 30.08
CA GLU A 31 -3.04 61.16 29.11
C GLU A 31 -2.01 60.55 28.14
N PRO A 32 -2.06 59.22 27.91
CA PRO A 32 -1.20 58.63 26.91
C PRO A 32 -1.44 59.35 25.58
N PRO A 33 -0.41 59.55 24.76
CA PRO A 33 -0.59 60.19 23.47
C PRO A 33 -1.72 59.48 22.73
N ILE A 34 -2.66 60.26 22.20
CA ILE A 34 -3.72 59.77 21.33
C ILE A 34 -3.02 59.10 20.16
N VAL A 35 -2.84 57.78 20.26
CA VAL A 35 -2.53 56.94 19.13
C VAL A 35 -3.80 57.02 18.30
N GLU A 36 -3.77 57.82 17.23
CA GLU A 36 -4.73 57.64 16.14
C GLU A 36 -4.76 56.14 15.88
N LYS A 37 -5.90 55.52 16.15
CA LYS A 37 -6.19 54.19 15.61
C LYS A 37 -6.07 54.38 14.11
N ILE A 38 -4.89 54.08 13.57
CA ILE A 38 -4.76 53.63 12.20
C ILE A 38 -5.72 52.47 12.17
N ASP A 39 -6.88 52.68 11.55
CA ASP A 39 -7.86 51.64 11.31
C ASP A 39 -7.06 50.42 10.90
N SER A 40 -7.18 49.36 11.71
CA SER A 40 -6.60 48.09 11.41
C SER A 40 -7.03 47.78 9.99
N VAL A 41 -6.12 47.93 9.03
CA VAL A 41 -6.35 47.51 7.66
C VAL A 41 -6.71 46.04 7.81
N GLU A 42 -7.99 45.72 7.63
CA GLU A 42 -8.42 44.34 7.50
C GLU A 42 -7.55 43.78 6.39
N VAL A 43 -6.54 42.99 6.77
CA VAL A 43 -5.72 42.26 5.83
C VAL A 43 -6.71 41.31 5.19
N ALA A 44 -7.19 41.68 4.00
CA ALA A 44 -8.09 40.85 3.22
C ALA A 44 -7.52 39.42 3.22
N PRO A 45 -8.33 38.40 3.54
CA PRO A 45 -7.84 37.04 3.64
C PRO A 45 -7.06 36.72 2.36
N LYS A 46 -5.82 36.26 2.53
CA LYS A 46 -4.93 35.96 1.41
C LYS A 46 -5.65 34.95 0.51
N TYR A 47 -6.04 35.39 -0.67
CA TYR A 47 -6.81 34.57 -1.59
C TYR A 47 -5.94 33.41 -2.10
N GLU A 48 -6.34 32.18 -1.76
CA GLU A 48 -5.72 30.97 -2.29
C GLU A 48 -6.51 30.52 -3.53
N PRO A 49 -5.90 30.54 -4.74
CA PRO A 49 -6.60 30.18 -5.96
C PRO A 49 -7.02 28.71 -5.91
N LYS A 50 -8.23 28.40 -6.37
CA LYS A 50 -8.70 27.02 -6.46
C LYS A 50 -8.00 26.35 -7.64
N ILE A 51 -7.17 25.35 -7.32
CA ILE A 51 -6.45 24.55 -8.30
C ILE A 51 -7.16 23.22 -8.48
N LEU A 52 -7.46 22.84 -9.71
CA LEU A 52 -8.01 21.54 -10.07
C LEU A 52 -7.19 20.94 -11.21
N TYR A 53 -6.69 19.71 -11.04
CA TYR A 53 -5.78 19.02 -11.98
C TYR A 53 -4.56 19.86 -12.41
N GLY A 54 -4.06 20.71 -11.51
CA GLY A 54 -2.94 21.62 -11.78
C GLY A 54 -3.30 22.88 -12.58
N MET A 55 -4.59 23.20 -12.74
CA MET A 55 -5.08 24.40 -13.41
C MET A 55 -5.84 25.29 -12.42
N VAL A 56 -5.64 26.61 -12.48
CA VAL A 56 -6.44 27.59 -11.73
C VAL A 56 -7.83 27.65 -12.36
N VAL A 57 -8.87 27.30 -11.59
CA VAL A 57 -10.25 27.14 -12.09
C VAL A 57 -11.23 28.21 -11.61
N ASP A 58 -10.74 29.23 -10.90
CA ASP A 58 -11.56 30.28 -10.27
C ASP A 58 -12.53 30.99 -11.22
N SER A 59 -12.09 31.21 -12.45
CA SER A 59 -12.85 31.89 -13.51
C SER A 59 -13.44 30.93 -14.53
N LEU A 60 -13.33 29.61 -14.33
CA LEU A 60 -13.71 28.59 -15.30
C LEU A 60 -14.97 27.83 -14.86
N VAL A 61 -15.68 27.25 -15.83
CA VAL A 61 -16.85 26.41 -15.58
C VAL A 61 -16.41 24.95 -15.60
N ILE A 62 -16.64 24.24 -14.50
CA ILE A 62 -16.30 22.82 -14.36
C ILE A 62 -17.55 21.99 -14.64
N ILE A 63 -17.43 21.03 -15.55
CA ILE A 63 -18.50 20.08 -15.86
C ILE A 63 -17.95 18.68 -15.62
N GLU A 64 -18.51 17.96 -14.66
CA GLU A 64 -18.17 16.57 -14.36
C GLU A 64 -19.26 15.64 -14.89
N ASP A 65 -18.88 14.58 -15.60
CA ASP A 65 -19.82 13.56 -16.08
C ASP A 65 -19.09 12.21 -16.27
N LYS A 66 -19.80 11.19 -16.75
CA LYS A 66 -19.26 9.87 -17.06
C LYS A 66 -19.40 9.54 -18.53
N ILE A 67 -18.38 8.89 -19.08
CA ILE A 67 -18.40 8.46 -20.49
C ILE A 67 -19.54 7.46 -20.72
N LYS A 68 -20.46 7.80 -21.63
CA LYS A 68 -21.59 6.92 -21.99
C LYS A 68 -21.11 5.75 -22.85
N ARG A 69 -21.92 4.70 -22.93
CA ARG A 69 -21.62 3.54 -23.79
C ARG A 69 -21.48 4.01 -25.25
N ASN A 70 -20.37 3.63 -25.90
CA ASN A 70 -19.99 4.00 -27.26
C ASN A 70 -19.72 5.51 -27.50
N GLN A 71 -19.73 6.33 -26.44
CA GLN A 71 -19.38 7.74 -26.56
C GLN A 71 -17.87 7.89 -26.75
N ASN A 72 -17.48 8.76 -27.66
CA ASN A 72 -16.08 9.03 -27.96
C ASN A 72 -15.70 10.47 -27.60
N ILE A 73 -14.39 10.74 -27.53
CA ILE A 73 -13.87 12.05 -27.14
C ILE A 73 -14.29 13.16 -28.12
N ALA A 74 -14.43 12.85 -29.41
CA ALA A 74 -14.80 13.84 -30.41
C ALA A 74 -16.25 14.31 -30.18
N GLU A 75 -17.17 13.38 -29.94
CA GLU A 75 -18.56 13.68 -29.59
C GLU A 75 -18.66 14.59 -28.36
N ILE A 76 -17.91 14.28 -27.30
CA ILE A 76 -17.88 15.10 -26.08
C ILE A 76 -17.35 16.50 -26.38
N LEU A 77 -16.19 16.61 -27.05
CA LEU A 77 -15.54 17.89 -27.27
C LEU A 77 -16.29 18.78 -28.29
N THR A 78 -16.87 18.19 -29.33
CA THR A 78 -17.69 18.94 -30.30
C THR A 78 -18.96 19.50 -29.64
N ALA A 79 -19.58 18.77 -28.70
CA ALA A 79 -20.70 19.29 -27.92
C ALA A 79 -20.34 20.51 -27.05
N HIS A 80 -19.05 20.73 -26.80
CA HIS A 80 -18.50 21.87 -26.06
C HIS A 80 -17.63 22.80 -26.93
N ASN A 81 -18.03 22.96 -28.19
CA ASN A 81 -17.51 23.95 -29.14
C ASN A 81 -16.02 23.81 -29.51
N VAL A 82 -15.45 22.61 -29.37
CA VAL A 82 -14.09 22.32 -29.86
C VAL A 82 -14.14 21.90 -31.32
N THR A 83 -13.29 22.52 -32.16
CA THR A 83 -13.26 22.24 -33.60
C THR A 83 -12.69 20.85 -33.91
N ASN A 84 -13.17 20.24 -34.99
CA ASN A 84 -12.67 18.94 -35.47
C ASN A 84 -11.16 18.96 -35.77
N GLU A 85 -10.62 20.10 -36.21
CA GLU A 85 -9.18 20.27 -36.44
C GLU A 85 -8.39 20.16 -35.12
N ALA A 86 -8.86 20.84 -34.06
CA ALA A 86 -8.24 20.76 -32.73
C ALA A 86 -8.36 19.33 -32.16
N ILE A 87 -9.52 18.69 -32.30
CA ILE A 87 -9.73 17.30 -31.85
C ILE A 87 -8.79 16.35 -32.59
N PHE A 88 -8.60 16.51 -33.91
CA PHE A 88 -7.68 15.68 -34.68
C PHE A 88 -6.22 15.88 -34.25
N LYS A 89 -5.79 17.14 -34.07
CA LYS A 89 -4.44 17.46 -33.55
C LYS A 89 -4.22 16.86 -32.17
N LEU A 90 -5.24 16.93 -31.30
CA LEU A 90 -5.23 16.34 -29.96
C LEU A 90 -5.15 14.82 -29.99
N ALA A 91 -5.96 14.15 -30.81
CA ALA A 91 -5.89 12.70 -30.97
C ALA A 91 -4.49 12.25 -31.45
N LYS A 92 -3.88 13.00 -32.37
CA LYS A 92 -2.52 12.73 -32.85
C LYS A 92 -1.46 12.94 -31.76
N ALA A 93 -1.52 14.05 -31.02
CA ALA A 93 -0.60 14.36 -29.93
C ALA A 93 -0.74 13.40 -28.74
N SER A 94 -1.96 12.94 -28.46
CA SER A 94 -2.25 12.04 -27.35
C SER A 94 -1.68 10.63 -27.55
N LYS A 95 -1.48 10.17 -28.78
CA LYS A 95 -1.21 8.75 -29.09
C LYS A 95 -0.01 8.15 -28.35
N SER A 96 1.03 8.94 -28.06
CA SER A 96 2.21 8.51 -27.30
C SER A 96 2.00 8.46 -25.79
N VAL A 97 1.03 9.22 -25.26
CA VAL A 97 0.74 9.35 -23.83
C VAL A 97 -0.47 8.50 -23.44
N PHE A 98 -1.59 8.68 -24.15
CA PHE A 98 -2.83 7.94 -23.99
C PHE A 98 -3.59 7.86 -25.32
N ASP A 99 -3.86 6.63 -25.77
CA ASP A 99 -4.70 6.42 -26.97
C ASP A 99 -6.17 6.70 -26.63
N VAL A 100 -6.74 7.77 -27.19
CA VAL A 100 -8.15 8.18 -26.97
C VAL A 100 -9.18 7.10 -27.32
N ARG A 101 -8.81 6.07 -28.08
CA ARG A 101 -9.68 4.91 -28.35
C ARG A 101 -9.81 3.95 -27.16
N LYS A 102 -8.95 4.12 -26.14
CA LYS A 102 -8.97 3.35 -24.88
C LYS A 102 -9.83 4.01 -23.79
N LEU A 103 -10.60 5.04 -24.14
CA LEU A 103 -11.63 5.56 -23.24
C LEU A 103 -12.66 4.47 -22.95
N VAL A 104 -13.00 4.31 -21.67
CA VAL A 104 -13.89 3.24 -21.18
C VAL A 104 -15.18 3.88 -20.70
N ALA A 105 -16.32 3.24 -20.99
CA ALA A 105 -17.61 3.68 -20.50
C ALA A 105 -17.69 3.67 -18.97
N ASN A 106 -18.55 4.50 -18.40
CA ASN A 106 -18.77 4.72 -16.96
C ASN A 106 -17.56 5.28 -16.18
N LYS A 107 -16.51 5.72 -16.88
CA LYS A 107 -15.37 6.42 -16.28
C LYS A 107 -15.65 7.92 -16.20
N LYS A 108 -15.22 8.54 -15.09
CA LYS A 108 -15.37 9.97 -14.84
C LYS A 108 -14.51 10.76 -15.82
N TYR A 109 -15.08 11.83 -16.35
CA TYR A 109 -14.33 12.87 -17.02
C TYR A 109 -14.76 14.24 -16.49
N THR A 110 -13.85 15.19 -16.60
CA THR A 110 -14.08 16.58 -16.21
C THR A 110 -13.71 17.49 -17.37
N LEU A 111 -14.64 18.34 -17.78
CA LEU A 111 -14.39 19.43 -18.71
C LEU A 111 -14.14 20.71 -17.93
N ILE A 112 -13.11 21.43 -18.34
CA ILE A 112 -12.83 22.78 -17.85
C ILE A 112 -13.11 23.72 -19.00
N CYS A 113 -14.18 24.50 -18.85
CA CYS A 113 -14.74 25.36 -19.88
C CYS A 113 -14.50 26.84 -19.56
N GLU A 114 -14.45 27.67 -20.60
CA GLU A 114 -14.55 29.12 -20.44
C GLU A 114 -15.87 29.51 -19.79
N ARG A 115 -15.85 30.66 -19.10
CA ARG A 115 -17.04 31.31 -18.56
C ARG A 115 -17.69 32.20 -19.62
N ASP A 116 -17.95 31.62 -20.79
CA ASP A 116 -18.71 32.21 -21.88
C ASP A 116 -20.11 31.57 -21.97
N SER A 117 -21.00 32.14 -22.77
CA SER A 117 -22.34 31.58 -23.00
C SER A 117 -22.30 30.20 -23.67
N LEU A 118 -21.21 29.91 -24.38
CA LEU A 118 -21.00 28.69 -25.16
C LEU A 118 -20.32 27.57 -24.37
N LYS A 119 -19.76 27.86 -23.19
CA LYS A 119 -18.99 26.94 -22.33
C LYS A 119 -17.93 26.18 -23.13
N THR A 120 -17.11 26.90 -23.89
CA THR A 120 -16.10 26.31 -24.77
C THR A 120 -15.05 25.54 -23.96
N ALA A 121 -14.82 24.27 -24.26
CA ALA A 121 -13.88 23.43 -23.50
C ALA A 121 -12.41 23.83 -23.76
N LYS A 122 -11.66 24.08 -22.68
CA LYS A 122 -10.20 24.37 -22.69
C LYS A 122 -9.35 23.23 -22.18
N ALA A 123 -9.92 22.35 -21.37
CA ALA A 123 -9.28 21.10 -21.04
C ALA A 123 -10.32 20.00 -20.89
N PHE A 124 -9.91 18.78 -21.23
CA PHE A 124 -10.63 17.56 -20.92
C PHE A 124 -9.74 16.71 -20.03
N VAL A 125 -10.26 16.27 -18.89
CA VAL A 125 -9.55 15.43 -17.95
C VAL A 125 -10.26 14.09 -17.88
N TYR A 126 -9.52 13.02 -18.12
CA TYR A 126 -10.04 11.65 -18.08
C TYR A 126 -9.45 10.89 -16.90
N GLU A 127 -10.29 10.43 -15.98
CA GLU A 127 -9.87 9.62 -14.83
C GLU A 127 -9.94 8.13 -15.19
N HIS A 128 -8.80 7.55 -15.55
CA HIS A 128 -8.72 6.15 -15.96
C HIS A 128 -9.00 5.20 -14.79
N ASN A 129 -8.45 5.54 -13.63
CA ASN A 129 -8.64 4.88 -12.35
C ASN A 129 -8.60 5.94 -11.21
N PRO A 130 -8.87 5.58 -9.95
CA PRO A 130 -8.90 6.55 -8.85
C PRO A 130 -7.61 7.35 -8.66
N VAL A 131 -6.45 6.83 -9.10
CA VAL A 131 -5.14 7.47 -8.94
C VAL A 131 -4.76 8.24 -10.20
N GLU A 132 -4.85 7.60 -11.36
CA GLU A 132 -4.30 8.11 -12.61
C GLU A 132 -5.34 8.83 -13.45
N TYR A 133 -4.97 10.02 -13.91
CA TYR A 133 -5.76 10.82 -14.84
C TYR A 133 -4.92 11.36 -15.98
N VAL A 134 -5.58 11.68 -17.08
CA VAL A 134 -4.96 12.25 -18.27
C VAL A 134 -5.57 13.62 -18.51
N VAL A 135 -4.72 14.65 -18.57
CA VAL A 135 -5.12 16.02 -18.89
C VAL A 135 -4.86 16.27 -20.37
N PHE A 136 -5.91 16.61 -21.09
CA PHE A 136 -5.89 17.01 -22.49
C PHE A 136 -6.11 18.52 -22.53
N ASN A 137 -5.02 19.28 -22.67
CA ASN A 137 -5.06 20.73 -22.74
C ASN A 137 -5.36 21.17 -24.17
N LEU A 138 -6.36 22.03 -24.33
CA LEU A 138 -6.82 22.60 -25.59
C LEU A 138 -6.54 24.11 -25.66
N LYS A 139 -5.94 24.71 -24.62
CA LYS A 139 -5.62 26.13 -24.55
C LYS A 139 -4.31 26.44 -25.26
N ASP A 140 -4.34 27.36 -26.21
CA ASP A 140 -3.22 27.89 -27.01
C ASP A 140 -2.42 26.80 -27.78
N THR A 141 -1.69 25.96 -27.05
CA THR A 141 -0.96 24.80 -27.57
C THR A 141 -1.56 23.51 -27.01
N ILE A 142 -1.93 22.60 -27.91
CA ILE A 142 -2.46 21.30 -27.51
C ILE A 142 -1.37 20.46 -26.85
N SER A 143 -1.59 20.07 -25.59
CA SER A 143 -0.71 19.18 -24.84
C SER A 143 -1.50 18.07 -24.14
N VAL A 144 -0.85 16.94 -23.91
CA VAL A 144 -1.46 15.78 -23.24
C VAL A 144 -0.49 15.27 -22.20
N GLU A 145 -0.92 15.21 -20.95
CA GLU A 145 -0.10 14.80 -19.82
C GLU A 145 -0.83 13.73 -19.02
N LYS A 146 -0.10 12.66 -18.66
CA LYS A 146 -0.59 11.68 -17.68
C LYS A 146 -0.08 12.10 -16.31
N LYS A 147 -1.00 12.23 -15.35
CA LYS A 147 -0.72 12.62 -13.97
C LYS A 147 -1.34 11.64 -13.00
N GLN A 148 -0.93 11.72 -11.74
CA GLN A 148 -1.46 10.92 -10.64
C GLN A 148 -1.96 11.86 -9.55
N LYS A 149 -3.08 11.53 -8.93
CA LYS A 149 -3.57 12.18 -7.72
C LYS A 149 -2.63 11.82 -6.58
N GLU A 150 -2.54 12.71 -5.61
CA GLU A 150 -1.80 12.45 -4.38
C GLU A 150 -2.49 11.31 -3.62
N ILE A 151 -1.70 10.29 -3.26
CA ILE A 151 -2.18 9.18 -2.45
C ILE A 151 -1.81 9.49 -1.01
N GLU A 152 -2.83 9.67 -0.19
CA GLU A 152 -2.66 9.80 1.26
C GLU A 152 -2.58 8.39 1.85
N ILE A 153 -1.52 8.13 2.62
CA ILE A 153 -1.32 6.85 3.30
C ILE A 153 -1.66 7.05 4.77
N VAL A 154 -2.75 6.43 5.22
CA VAL A 154 -3.22 6.54 6.60
C VAL A 154 -3.03 5.19 7.29
N GLU A 155 -2.44 5.21 8.47
CA GLU A 155 -2.36 4.02 9.32
C GLU A 155 -3.69 3.78 10.02
N LYS A 156 -4.21 2.55 9.95
CA LYS A 156 -5.44 2.12 10.62
C LYS A 156 -5.19 0.90 11.49
N GLY A 157 -5.76 0.94 12.69
CA GLY A 157 -5.80 -0.18 13.63
C GLY A 157 -7.22 -0.73 13.72
N ILE A 158 -7.36 -2.05 13.66
CA ILE A 158 -8.65 -2.74 13.77
C ILE A 158 -8.51 -4.04 14.56
N SER A 159 -9.61 -4.48 15.16
CA SER A 159 -9.73 -5.76 15.85
C SER A 159 -10.94 -6.54 15.35
N GLY A 160 -10.89 -7.87 15.45
CA GLY A 160 -11.99 -8.74 15.09
C GLY A 160 -11.99 -10.04 15.88
N ILE A 161 -13.18 -10.60 16.09
CA ILE A 161 -13.39 -11.93 16.66
C ILE A 161 -14.02 -12.79 15.56
N ILE A 162 -13.45 -13.97 15.33
CA ILE A 162 -13.84 -14.87 14.27
C ILE A 162 -15.01 -15.71 14.74
N GLU A 163 -16.15 -15.58 14.08
CA GLU A 163 -17.34 -16.41 14.31
C GLU A 163 -17.38 -17.63 13.38
N TYR A 164 -17.05 -17.44 12.09
CA TYR A 164 -17.14 -18.49 11.07
C TYR A 164 -15.80 -18.73 10.36
N ASN A 165 -15.21 -17.67 9.81
CA ASN A 165 -13.92 -17.71 9.15
C ASN A 165 -13.34 -16.29 9.06
N LEU A 166 -12.02 -16.21 8.81
CA LEU A 166 -11.29 -14.95 8.74
C LEU A 166 -11.81 -14.03 7.63
N ALA A 167 -12.09 -14.57 6.44
CA ALA A 167 -12.48 -13.76 5.28
C ALA A 167 -13.83 -13.07 5.47
N THR A 168 -14.81 -13.76 6.07
CA THR A 168 -16.10 -13.16 6.44
C THR A 168 -15.91 -12.04 7.46
N THR A 169 -15.16 -12.30 8.53
CA THR A 169 -14.90 -11.31 9.59
C THR A 169 -14.20 -10.06 9.05
N MET A 170 -13.16 -10.25 8.23
CA MET A 170 -12.44 -9.15 7.56
C MET A 170 -13.36 -8.34 6.62
N SER A 171 -14.22 -9.03 5.86
CA SER A 171 -15.16 -8.38 4.95
C SER A 171 -16.23 -7.57 5.70
N GLU A 172 -16.75 -8.07 6.82
CA GLU A 172 -17.72 -7.36 7.67
C GLU A 172 -17.12 -6.11 8.30
N LEU A 173 -15.82 -6.15 8.59
CA LEU A 173 -15.03 -5.00 9.03
C LEU A 173 -14.67 -4.02 7.88
N GLY A 174 -15.13 -4.28 6.66
CA GLY A 174 -14.89 -3.43 5.49
C GLY A 174 -13.50 -3.56 4.89
N LEU A 175 -12.76 -4.62 5.23
CA LEU A 175 -11.41 -4.86 4.75
C LEU A 175 -11.40 -5.60 3.41
N SER A 176 -10.37 -5.37 2.61
CA SER A 176 -10.27 -5.95 1.27
C SER A 176 -9.88 -7.43 1.32
N ALA A 177 -10.29 -8.20 0.31
CA ALA A 177 -9.84 -9.59 0.13
C ALA A 177 -8.31 -9.67 -0.01
N GLN A 178 -7.68 -8.66 -0.64
CA GLN A 178 -6.23 -8.58 -0.80
C GLN A 178 -5.50 -8.46 0.54
N LEU A 179 -6.05 -7.67 1.47
CA LEU A 179 -5.50 -7.56 2.83
C LEU A 179 -5.69 -8.86 3.61
N THR A 180 -6.82 -9.54 3.40
CA THR A 180 -7.09 -10.86 4.00
C THR A 180 -6.08 -11.90 3.51
N ASP A 181 -5.81 -11.95 2.21
CA ASP A 181 -4.81 -12.86 1.62
C ASP A 181 -3.42 -12.55 2.19
N ALA A 182 -3.05 -11.27 2.29
CA ALA A 182 -1.78 -10.84 2.87
C ALA A 182 -1.66 -11.24 4.35
N PHE A 183 -2.74 -11.14 5.13
CA PHE A 183 -2.79 -11.60 6.52
C PHE A 183 -2.53 -13.11 6.60
N VAL A 184 -3.25 -13.89 5.79
CA VAL A 184 -3.09 -15.35 5.75
C VAL A 184 -1.66 -15.72 5.37
N ASP A 185 -1.09 -15.05 4.37
CA ASP A 185 0.27 -15.30 3.90
C ASP A 185 1.34 -15.09 4.98
N VAL A 186 1.16 -14.12 5.89
CA VAL A 186 2.08 -13.88 7.01
C VAL A 186 2.16 -15.08 7.93
N PHE A 187 1.03 -15.74 8.21
CA PHE A 187 0.92 -16.84 9.16
C PHE A 187 0.70 -18.21 8.54
N ALA A 188 0.69 -18.33 7.21
CA ALA A 188 0.26 -19.52 6.46
C ALA A 188 0.94 -20.83 6.87
N TRP A 189 2.05 -20.75 7.59
CA TRP A 189 2.84 -21.87 8.08
C TRP A 189 2.71 -22.16 9.57
N GLN A 190 2.37 -21.16 10.38
CA GLN A 190 2.17 -21.32 11.82
C GLN A 190 0.72 -21.71 12.13
N ILE A 191 -0.22 -21.19 11.35
CA ILE A 191 -1.66 -21.32 11.61
C ILE A 191 -2.32 -21.99 10.40
N ASP A 192 -3.07 -23.06 10.67
CA ASP A 192 -3.96 -23.67 9.69
C ASP A 192 -5.31 -22.92 9.70
N PHE A 193 -5.43 -21.92 8.82
CA PHE A 193 -6.65 -21.10 8.71
C PHE A 193 -7.90 -21.87 8.28
N PHE A 194 -7.79 -23.14 7.88
CA PHE A 194 -8.96 -24.01 7.66
C PHE A 194 -9.51 -24.62 8.96
N ARG A 195 -8.80 -24.47 10.08
CA ARG A 195 -9.15 -25.04 11.39
C ARG A 195 -9.40 -23.97 12.45
N LEU A 196 -9.65 -22.73 12.03
CA LEU A 196 -10.02 -21.65 12.95
C LEU A 196 -11.25 -22.04 13.76
N GLN A 197 -11.27 -21.61 15.01
CA GLN A 197 -12.39 -21.82 15.91
C GLN A 197 -13.19 -20.53 16.06
N LYS A 198 -14.46 -20.69 16.40
CA LYS A 198 -15.25 -19.59 16.91
C LYS A 198 -14.57 -19.01 18.16
N GLY A 199 -14.36 -17.70 18.19
CA GLY A 199 -13.69 -16.98 19.28
C GLY A 199 -12.20 -16.71 19.06
N ASP A 200 -11.56 -17.30 18.03
CA ASP A 200 -10.22 -16.85 17.61
C ASP A 200 -10.29 -15.35 17.28
N LYS A 201 -9.29 -14.57 17.71
CA LYS A 201 -9.38 -13.11 17.63
C LYS A 201 -8.09 -12.49 17.14
N PHE A 202 -8.19 -11.32 16.54
CA PHE A 202 -7.04 -10.65 15.93
C PHE A 202 -7.07 -9.14 16.11
N LYS A 203 -5.88 -8.55 16.12
CA LYS A 203 -5.68 -7.11 15.94
C LYS A 203 -4.73 -6.90 14.78
N LEU A 204 -5.01 -5.88 13.97
CA LEU A 204 -4.31 -5.61 12.72
C LEU A 204 -4.02 -4.12 12.61
N ILE A 205 -2.77 -3.76 12.35
CA ILE A 205 -2.36 -2.42 11.97
C ILE A 205 -1.88 -2.47 10.53
N TYR A 206 -2.46 -1.64 9.67
CA TYR A 206 -2.18 -1.64 8.24
C TYR A 206 -2.25 -0.22 7.66
N GLU A 207 -1.65 -0.06 6.48
CA GLU A 207 -1.75 1.16 5.69
C GLU A 207 -3.01 1.12 4.81
N ASP A 208 -3.81 2.17 4.85
CA ASP A 208 -4.93 2.39 3.94
C ASP A 208 -4.58 3.52 2.98
N HIS A 209 -4.72 3.27 1.68
CA HIS A 209 -4.42 4.27 0.66
C HIS A 209 -5.70 5.00 0.31
N LEU A 210 -5.71 6.30 0.55
CA LEU A 210 -6.82 7.19 0.26
C LEU A 210 -6.46 8.10 -0.92
N VAL A 211 -7.44 8.35 -1.78
CA VAL A 211 -7.37 9.44 -2.76
C VAL A 211 -8.63 10.26 -2.62
N GLU A 212 -8.48 11.57 -2.40
CA GLU A 212 -9.61 12.48 -2.16
C GLU A 212 -10.51 11.98 -1.01
N GLY A 213 -9.90 11.39 0.03
CA GLY A 213 -10.59 10.83 1.20
C GLY A 213 -11.30 9.48 0.97
N GLN A 214 -11.23 8.91 -0.23
CA GLN A 214 -11.84 7.61 -0.55
C GLN A 214 -10.79 6.48 -0.55
N PRO A 215 -11.08 5.32 0.05
CA PRO A 215 -10.16 4.18 0.03
C PRO A 215 -10.05 3.60 -1.38
N ILE A 216 -8.82 3.54 -1.88
CA ILE A 216 -8.49 2.99 -3.20
C ILE A 216 -7.81 1.62 -3.14
N GLY A 217 -7.46 1.18 -1.93
CA GLY A 217 -6.79 -0.08 -1.67
C GLY A 217 -5.98 0.00 -0.40
N THR A 218 -5.40 -1.13 0.00
CA THR A 218 -4.59 -1.25 1.20
C THR A 218 -3.11 -1.29 0.83
N GLY A 219 -2.28 -0.62 1.63
CA GLY A 219 -0.83 -0.71 1.59
C GLY A 219 -0.33 -1.97 2.30
N LYS A 220 0.68 -1.81 3.15
CA LYS A 220 1.31 -2.94 3.85
C LYS A 220 0.64 -3.21 5.20
N ILE A 221 0.74 -4.46 5.65
CA ILE A 221 0.46 -4.80 7.05
C ILE A 221 1.69 -4.38 7.86
N LYS A 222 1.47 -3.61 8.92
CA LYS A 222 2.54 -3.19 9.82
C LYS A 222 2.74 -4.18 10.96
N SER A 223 1.66 -4.58 11.61
CA SER A 223 1.72 -5.56 12.68
C SER A 223 0.41 -6.31 12.83
N ILE A 224 0.52 -7.54 13.31
CA ILE A 224 -0.61 -8.42 13.60
C ILE A 224 -0.43 -9.02 14.99
N TYR A 225 -1.54 -9.08 15.72
CA TYR A 225 -1.75 -9.99 16.83
C TYR A 225 -2.84 -10.98 16.44
N PHE A 226 -2.62 -12.27 16.67
CA PHE A 226 -3.60 -13.32 16.44
C PHE A 226 -3.61 -14.28 17.62
N GLU A 227 -4.78 -14.53 18.20
CA GLU A 227 -4.97 -15.55 19.23
C GLU A 227 -5.65 -16.76 18.59
N HIS A 228 -4.99 -17.92 18.69
CA HIS A 228 -5.50 -19.18 18.17
C HIS A 228 -5.30 -20.31 19.18
N PHE A 229 -6.38 -20.98 19.56
CA PHE A 229 -6.38 -21.97 20.64
C PHE A 229 -5.77 -21.44 21.96
N GLY A 230 -5.97 -20.16 22.26
CA GLY A 230 -5.41 -19.49 23.44
C GLY A 230 -3.90 -19.25 23.39
N ASN A 231 -3.26 -19.44 22.23
CA ASN A 231 -1.86 -19.07 22.02
C ASN A 231 -1.79 -17.76 21.24
N ASP A 232 -0.88 -16.88 21.66
CA ASP A 232 -0.63 -15.61 21.02
C ASP A 232 0.40 -15.75 19.89
N PHE A 233 0.08 -15.19 18.74
CA PHE A 233 0.95 -15.11 17.57
C PHE A 233 1.11 -13.64 17.18
N TYR A 234 2.35 -13.19 17.09
CA TYR A 234 2.68 -11.84 16.65
C TYR A 234 3.38 -11.86 15.30
N ALA A 235 3.12 -10.82 14.51
CA ALA A 235 3.88 -10.53 13.31
C ALA A 235 4.21 -9.04 13.24
N PHE A 236 5.49 -8.73 13.03
CA PHE A 236 5.97 -7.36 12.89
C PHE A 236 6.67 -7.21 11.55
N HIS A 237 6.25 -6.21 10.76
CA HIS A 237 6.95 -5.86 9.54
C HIS A 237 8.30 -5.21 9.89
N TYR A 238 9.38 -5.64 9.23
CA TYR A 238 10.70 -5.03 9.41
C TYR A 238 11.56 -5.21 8.16
N ASP A 239 12.34 -4.20 7.82
CA ASP A 239 13.33 -4.26 6.73
C ASP A 239 14.75 -4.22 7.32
N GLN A 240 15.44 -5.34 7.22
CA GLN A 240 16.82 -5.51 7.67
C GLN A 240 17.86 -5.28 6.55
N GLY A 241 17.49 -4.54 5.51
CA GLY A 241 18.30 -4.18 4.34
C GLY A 241 18.12 -5.08 3.11
N ASP A 242 17.37 -6.18 3.26
CA ASP A 242 17.09 -7.13 2.18
C ASP A 242 15.66 -6.98 1.62
N GLY A 243 14.93 -5.97 2.08
CA GLY A 243 13.51 -5.76 1.82
C GLY A 243 12.64 -6.18 3.01
N ILE A 244 11.37 -5.79 2.94
CA ILE A 244 10.41 -6.01 4.02
C ILE A 244 10.10 -7.50 4.20
N ASP A 245 10.14 -7.93 5.46
CA ASP A 245 9.77 -9.26 5.95
C ASP A 245 8.92 -9.13 7.23
N TYR A 246 8.37 -10.25 7.69
CA TYR A 246 7.63 -10.37 8.93
C TYR A 246 8.34 -11.30 9.91
N PHE A 247 8.45 -10.85 11.15
CA PHE A 247 9.12 -11.56 12.23
C PHE A 247 8.20 -11.68 13.44
N ASP A 248 8.40 -12.73 14.23
CA ASP A 248 7.78 -12.86 15.55
C ASP A 248 8.45 -11.92 16.56
N GLU A 249 7.92 -11.89 17.79
CA GLU A 249 8.44 -11.08 18.90
C GLU A 249 9.87 -11.43 19.33
N ASN A 250 10.37 -12.60 18.94
CA ASN A 250 11.72 -13.07 19.22
C ASN A 250 12.69 -12.81 18.05
N GLY A 251 12.20 -12.23 16.95
CA GLY A 251 12.97 -11.95 15.74
C GLY A 251 13.15 -13.16 14.82
N ASN A 252 12.40 -14.25 15.01
CA ASN A 252 12.37 -15.35 14.04
C ASN A 252 11.51 -14.96 12.85
N SER A 253 11.95 -15.32 11.63
CA SER A 253 11.16 -15.03 10.43
C SER A 253 9.92 -15.91 10.38
N LEU A 254 8.77 -15.28 10.13
CA LEU A 254 7.49 -15.95 9.92
C LEU A 254 7.37 -16.54 8.52
N ARG A 255 8.22 -16.11 7.57
CA ARG A 255 8.37 -16.75 6.27
C ARG A 255 9.19 -18.03 6.40
N LYS A 256 8.77 -19.10 5.71
CA LYS A 256 9.64 -20.26 5.51
C LYS A 256 10.75 -19.92 4.53
N ALA A 257 11.88 -20.62 4.65
CA ALA A 257 12.99 -20.50 3.71
C ALA A 257 12.51 -20.68 2.26
N LEU A 258 11.50 -21.53 2.02
CA LEU A 258 10.92 -21.75 0.69
C LEU A 258 9.37 -21.80 0.71
N LEU A 259 8.72 -21.25 -0.31
CA LEU A 259 7.31 -21.40 -0.67
C LEU A 259 6.94 -22.86 -0.92
N LYS A 260 5.69 -23.19 -0.62
CA LYS A 260 5.13 -24.54 -0.83
C LYS A 260 5.03 -24.90 -2.31
N TYR A 261 4.65 -23.92 -3.15
CA TYR A 261 4.42 -24.13 -4.58
C TYR A 261 5.09 -23.04 -5.43
N PRO A 262 5.70 -23.41 -6.57
CA PRO A 262 6.40 -22.48 -7.46
C PRO A 262 5.50 -21.74 -8.46
N LEU A 263 4.19 -22.01 -8.51
CA LEU A 263 3.24 -21.39 -9.44
C LEU A 263 1.81 -21.62 -8.97
N ASP A 264 0.87 -20.90 -9.56
CA ASP A 264 -0.55 -21.21 -9.48
C ASP A 264 -0.89 -22.30 -10.52
N PHE A 265 -1.54 -23.39 -10.10
CA PHE A 265 -1.72 -24.59 -10.93
C PHE A 265 -3.14 -25.15 -10.81
N THR A 266 -3.57 -25.89 -11.83
CA THR A 266 -4.90 -26.52 -11.88
C THR A 266 -4.95 -27.81 -11.07
N ARG A 267 -3.95 -28.68 -11.24
CA ARG A 267 -3.78 -29.92 -10.47
C ARG A 267 -2.33 -30.40 -10.51
N ILE A 268 -1.98 -31.28 -9.58
CA ILE A 268 -0.76 -32.09 -9.66
C ILE A 268 -1.05 -33.25 -10.62
N SER A 269 -0.43 -33.24 -11.81
CA SER A 269 -0.62 -34.28 -12.82
C SER A 269 0.24 -35.52 -12.56
N SER A 270 1.37 -35.36 -11.86
CA SER A 270 2.17 -36.48 -11.38
C SER A 270 2.95 -36.09 -10.13
N ARG A 271 2.97 -36.96 -9.12
CA ARG A 271 3.79 -36.78 -7.91
C ARG A 271 5.21 -37.33 -8.10
N TYR A 272 6.08 -37.01 -7.15
CA TYR A 272 7.36 -37.69 -6.97
C TYR A 272 7.10 -39.18 -6.70
N SER A 273 7.83 -40.06 -7.38
CA SER A 273 7.78 -41.50 -7.15
C SER A 273 9.12 -42.15 -7.45
N GLY A 274 9.57 -43.05 -6.57
CA GLY A 274 10.74 -43.89 -6.80
C GLY A 274 10.56 -44.86 -7.97
N ASN A 275 9.31 -45.20 -8.34
CA ASN A 275 9.00 -46.07 -9.46
C ASN A 275 7.62 -45.76 -10.05
N ARG A 276 7.54 -45.27 -11.30
CA ARG A 276 6.27 -45.10 -12.04
C ARG A 276 6.40 -45.55 -13.49
N TYR A 277 5.31 -45.95 -14.11
CA TYR A 277 5.28 -46.19 -15.54
C TYR A 277 5.40 -44.86 -16.31
N HIS A 278 6.38 -44.73 -17.21
CA HIS A 278 6.64 -43.53 -17.99
C HIS A 278 5.87 -43.58 -19.31
N PRO A 279 4.86 -42.71 -19.56
CA PRO A 279 3.96 -42.85 -20.69
C PRO A 279 4.65 -42.65 -22.06
N VAL A 280 5.63 -41.75 -22.15
CA VAL A 280 6.37 -41.49 -23.41
C VAL A 280 7.39 -42.59 -23.73
N GLN A 281 8.15 -43.05 -22.73
CA GLN A 281 9.21 -44.05 -22.90
C GLN A 281 8.73 -45.48 -22.73
N LYS A 282 7.45 -45.68 -22.36
CA LYS A 282 6.78 -46.98 -22.14
C LYS A 282 7.57 -47.95 -21.25
N ARG A 283 8.17 -47.44 -20.16
CA ARG A 283 8.93 -48.24 -19.18
C ARG A 283 8.76 -47.73 -17.76
N TRP A 284 8.98 -48.59 -16.77
CA TRP A 284 9.05 -48.20 -15.36
C TRP A 284 10.30 -47.36 -15.10
N LYS A 285 10.11 -46.16 -14.54
CA LYS A 285 11.15 -45.19 -14.27
C LYS A 285 10.77 -44.30 -13.09
N ALA A 286 11.75 -43.99 -12.25
CA ALA A 286 11.58 -43.01 -11.18
C ALA A 286 11.18 -41.64 -11.75
N HIS A 287 10.19 -41.01 -11.11
CA HIS A 287 9.87 -39.61 -11.33
C HIS A 287 10.38 -38.79 -10.16
N ARG A 288 11.54 -38.17 -10.35
CA ARG A 288 12.24 -37.44 -9.29
C ARG A 288 11.83 -35.98 -9.20
N GLY A 289 10.54 -35.72 -9.36
CA GLY A 289 9.94 -34.38 -9.35
C GLY A 289 8.42 -34.45 -9.20
N THR A 290 7.80 -33.29 -9.11
CA THR A 290 6.34 -33.13 -9.10
C THR A 290 5.93 -32.33 -10.32
N ASP A 291 4.98 -32.86 -11.09
CA ASP A 291 4.44 -32.22 -12.30
C ASP A 291 3.17 -31.45 -11.93
N PHE A 292 3.23 -30.13 -12.10
CA PHE A 292 2.11 -29.23 -11.90
C PHE A 292 1.51 -28.84 -13.26
N ALA A 293 0.28 -29.25 -13.53
CA ALA A 293 -0.42 -28.89 -14.76
C ALA A 293 -0.94 -27.46 -14.68
N ALA A 294 -0.51 -26.62 -15.63
CA ALA A 294 -0.90 -25.22 -15.75
C ALA A 294 -0.90 -24.79 -17.23
N PRO A 295 -1.70 -23.77 -17.61
CA PRO A 295 -1.66 -23.21 -18.95
C PRO A 295 -0.25 -22.78 -19.39
N ARG A 296 0.00 -22.79 -20.70
CA ARG A 296 1.25 -22.22 -21.24
C ARG A 296 1.32 -20.74 -20.88
N GLY A 297 2.49 -20.28 -20.43
CA GLY A 297 2.71 -18.88 -20.07
C GLY A 297 2.44 -18.55 -18.61
N THR A 298 1.87 -19.47 -17.81
CA THR A 298 1.71 -19.27 -16.37
C THR A 298 3.06 -18.92 -15.73
N PRO A 299 3.16 -17.82 -14.94
CA PRO A 299 4.40 -17.44 -14.29
C PRO A 299 4.91 -18.51 -13.32
N ILE A 300 6.21 -18.80 -13.40
CA ILE A 300 6.92 -19.66 -12.46
C ILE A 300 7.77 -18.76 -11.57
N ARG A 301 7.56 -18.89 -10.26
CA ARG A 301 8.21 -18.13 -9.19
C ARG A 301 9.35 -18.94 -8.56
N ALA A 302 10.41 -18.27 -8.14
CA ALA A 302 11.43 -18.86 -7.29
C ALA A 302 10.79 -19.21 -5.94
N VAL A 303 10.89 -20.47 -5.50
CA VAL A 303 10.31 -20.84 -4.21
C VAL A 303 11.05 -20.21 -3.03
N GLY A 304 12.24 -19.66 -3.21
CA GLY A 304 12.97 -19.03 -2.11
C GLY A 304 14.10 -18.20 -2.65
N ASP A 305 14.68 -17.39 -1.77
CA ASP A 305 15.88 -16.63 -2.07
C ASP A 305 16.99 -17.56 -2.55
N GLY A 306 17.78 -17.10 -3.50
CA GLY A 306 18.87 -17.93 -4.00
C GLY A 306 19.65 -17.32 -5.15
N ILE A 307 20.60 -18.11 -5.65
CA ILE A 307 21.45 -17.78 -6.78
C ILE A 307 21.15 -18.76 -7.91
N ILE A 308 20.94 -18.22 -9.11
CA ILE A 308 20.75 -19.01 -10.33
C ILE A 308 22.05 -19.75 -10.63
N LEU A 309 22.00 -21.07 -10.56
CA LEU A 309 23.11 -21.93 -10.98
C LEU A 309 23.09 -22.12 -12.49
N GLU A 310 21.89 -22.36 -13.04
CA GLU A 310 21.70 -22.68 -14.45
C GLU A 310 20.42 -22.02 -14.97
N ALA A 311 20.48 -21.47 -16.18
CA ALA A 311 19.34 -20.97 -16.91
C ALA A 311 19.62 -21.17 -18.40
N ARG A 312 19.20 -22.33 -18.95
CA ARG A 312 19.54 -22.73 -20.32
C ARG A 312 18.55 -23.75 -20.88
N TYR A 313 18.70 -24.06 -22.16
CA TYR A 313 18.00 -25.17 -22.81
C TYR A 313 18.82 -26.47 -22.70
N GLN A 314 18.15 -27.61 -22.48
CA GLN A 314 18.74 -28.95 -22.60
C GLN A 314 17.74 -29.92 -23.22
N LYS A 315 18.21 -30.86 -24.05
CA LYS A 315 17.39 -31.80 -24.84
C LYS A 315 16.19 -32.41 -24.09
N TYR A 316 16.39 -32.87 -22.85
CA TYR A 316 15.31 -33.53 -22.08
C TYR A 316 14.58 -32.60 -21.12
N ASN A 317 15.27 -31.61 -20.55
CA ASN A 317 14.68 -30.68 -19.58
C ASN A 317 13.90 -29.54 -20.26
N GLY A 318 14.15 -29.31 -21.56
CA GLY A 318 13.68 -28.12 -22.25
C GLY A 318 14.42 -26.88 -21.76
N ASN A 319 13.75 -25.73 -21.82
CA ASN A 319 14.18 -24.54 -21.10
C ASN A 319 13.99 -24.80 -19.61
N TYR A 320 15.04 -24.59 -18.82
CA TYR A 320 14.97 -24.82 -17.39
C TYR A 320 15.86 -23.87 -16.61
N VAL A 321 15.50 -23.71 -15.33
CA VAL A 321 16.27 -22.96 -14.34
C VAL A 321 16.63 -23.90 -13.19
N LYS A 322 17.86 -23.80 -12.69
CA LYS A 322 18.31 -24.44 -11.44
C LYS A 322 18.75 -23.36 -10.46
N LEU A 323 18.23 -23.39 -9.24
CA LEU A 323 18.43 -22.38 -8.22
C LEU A 323 19.07 -23.00 -6.98
N LYS A 324 20.10 -22.34 -6.43
CA LYS A 324 20.70 -22.69 -5.13
C LYS A 324 20.19 -21.74 -4.08
N HIS A 325 19.55 -22.29 -3.05
CA HIS A 325 19.05 -21.50 -1.94
C HIS A 325 20.11 -21.37 -0.84
N ASN A 326 20.73 -22.49 -0.46
CA ASN A 326 21.81 -22.52 0.51
C ASN A 326 22.69 -23.77 0.31
N ALA A 327 23.50 -24.14 1.30
CA ALA A 327 24.36 -25.33 1.25
C ALA A 327 23.55 -26.65 1.16
N THR A 328 22.31 -26.65 1.64
CA THR A 328 21.45 -27.83 1.76
C THR A 328 20.50 -27.97 0.57
N TYR A 329 19.85 -26.88 0.15
CA TYR A 329 18.70 -26.92 -0.76
C TYR A 329 19.01 -26.33 -2.14
N THR A 330 18.62 -27.07 -3.19
CA THR A 330 18.55 -26.56 -4.57
C THR A 330 17.23 -26.97 -5.21
N THR A 331 16.71 -26.15 -6.12
CA THR A 331 15.46 -26.41 -6.83
C THR A 331 15.67 -26.32 -8.34
N GLN A 332 14.85 -27.04 -9.10
CA GLN A 332 14.94 -27.08 -10.55
C GLN A 332 13.53 -27.01 -11.18
N TYR A 333 13.42 -26.21 -12.23
CA TYR A 333 12.15 -25.83 -12.85
C TYR A 333 12.27 -26.12 -14.35
N LEU A 334 11.59 -27.15 -14.85
CA LEU A 334 11.79 -27.68 -16.20
C LEU A 334 10.63 -27.34 -17.14
N HIS A 335 10.84 -27.65 -18.43
CA HIS A 335 9.86 -27.59 -19.52
C HIS A 335 9.29 -26.20 -19.79
N MET A 336 9.99 -25.14 -19.39
CA MET A 336 9.52 -23.77 -19.55
C MET A 336 9.28 -23.42 -21.02
N SER A 337 8.29 -22.57 -21.30
CA SER A 337 8.13 -21.97 -22.63
C SER A 337 9.22 -20.96 -22.89
N ALA A 338 9.52 -20.12 -21.88
CA ALA A 338 10.61 -19.16 -21.88
C ALA A 338 11.18 -18.98 -20.48
N ILE A 339 12.48 -18.72 -20.41
CA ILE A 339 13.16 -18.20 -19.22
C ILE A 339 12.95 -16.68 -19.22
N LYS A 340 12.62 -16.09 -18.07
CA LYS A 340 12.38 -14.64 -17.99
C LYS A 340 13.67 -13.88 -18.36
N SER A 341 13.53 -12.77 -19.09
CA SER A 341 14.65 -11.90 -19.42
C SER A 341 15.43 -11.49 -18.16
N GLY A 342 16.76 -11.53 -18.27
CA GLY A 342 17.68 -11.22 -17.16
C GLY A 342 17.95 -12.38 -16.19
N VAL A 343 17.22 -13.51 -16.28
CA VAL A 343 17.53 -14.71 -15.48
C VAL A 343 18.69 -15.47 -16.12
N LYS A 344 19.86 -15.39 -15.49
CA LYS A 344 21.13 -15.98 -15.96
C LYS A 344 21.97 -16.50 -14.78
N PRO A 345 22.91 -17.44 -15.00
CA PRO A 345 23.80 -17.92 -13.95
C PRO A 345 24.48 -16.78 -13.17
N GLY A 346 24.55 -16.93 -11.84
CA GLY A 346 25.09 -15.93 -10.91
C GLY A 346 24.12 -14.86 -10.45
N LYS A 347 22.95 -14.69 -11.10
CA LYS A 347 21.93 -13.73 -10.65
C LYS A 347 21.34 -14.18 -9.30
N LYS A 348 21.29 -13.26 -8.34
CA LYS A 348 20.47 -13.40 -7.12
C LYS A 348 19.00 -13.17 -7.46
N VAL A 349 18.13 -14.00 -6.91
CA VAL A 349 16.67 -13.85 -7.02
C VAL A 349 16.05 -13.92 -5.64
N ARG A 350 14.93 -13.23 -5.47
CA ARG A 350 14.14 -13.28 -4.23
C ARG A 350 13.05 -14.34 -4.32
N GLN A 351 12.62 -14.86 -3.18
CA GLN A 351 11.43 -15.67 -3.03
C GLN A 351 10.24 -14.97 -3.72
N GLY A 352 9.46 -15.72 -4.49
CA GLY A 352 8.33 -15.19 -5.26
C GLY A 352 8.71 -14.52 -6.59
N GLU A 353 9.98 -14.20 -6.84
CA GLU A 353 10.40 -13.57 -8.09
C GLU A 353 10.11 -14.50 -9.28
N ILE A 354 9.47 -13.98 -10.33
CA ILE A 354 9.22 -14.73 -11.56
C ILE A 354 10.55 -15.05 -12.24
N ILE A 355 10.82 -16.32 -12.51
CA ILE A 355 12.04 -16.83 -13.15
C ILE A 355 11.80 -17.38 -14.56
N GLY A 356 10.55 -17.63 -14.94
CA GLY A 356 10.19 -18.13 -16.25
C GLY A 356 8.71 -18.42 -16.36
N TYR A 357 8.31 -19.12 -17.41
CA TYR A 357 6.90 -19.36 -17.73
C TYR A 357 6.66 -20.81 -18.14
N VAL A 358 5.52 -21.36 -17.72
CA VAL A 358 5.13 -22.75 -18.02
C VAL A 358 5.10 -23.00 -19.53
N GLY A 359 5.49 -24.20 -19.94
CA GLY A 359 5.43 -24.65 -21.33
C GLY A 359 5.51 -26.17 -21.43
N SER A 360 6.01 -26.65 -22.57
CA SER A 360 6.13 -28.07 -22.91
C SER A 360 7.44 -28.36 -23.67
N THR A 361 8.51 -27.62 -23.39
CA THR A 361 9.79 -27.83 -24.09
C THR A 361 10.55 -29.05 -23.56
N GLY A 362 11.41 -29.64 -24.39
CA GLY A 362 12.14 -30.86 -24.03
C GLY A 362 11.24 -32.10 -24.02
N LEU A 363 11.44 -33.00 -23.04
CA LEU A 363 10.66 -34.23 -22.93
C LEU A 363 9.40 -34.00 -22.08
N ALA A 364 8.36 -33.42 -22.68
CA ALA A 364 7.07 -33.13 -22.04
C ALA A 364 5.90 -33.55 -22.94
N THR A 365 4.83 -34.09 -22.36
CA THR A 365 3.62 -34.49 -23.11
C THR A 365 2.59 -33.37 -23.27
N GLY A 366 2.68 -32.33 -22.45
CA GLY A 366 1.75 -31.21 -22.43
C GLY A 366 2.27 -30.09 -21.54
N ASN A 367 1.52 -29.00 -21.44
CA ASN A 367 1.91 -27.84 -20.63
C ASN A 367 1.90 -28.19 -19.14
N HIS A 368 3.07 -28.15 -18.52
CA HIS A 368 3.26 -28.36 -17.09
C HIS A 368 4.61 -27.83 -16.63
N LEU A 369 4.76 -27.64 -15.32
CA LEU A 369 6.06 -27.49 -14.68
C LEU A 369 6.47 -28.83 -14.05
N CYS A 370 7.59 -29.40 -14.48
CA CYS A 370 8.26 -30.46 -13.71
C CYS A 370 9.19 -29.80 -12.69
N TYR A 371 8.76 -29.78 -11.44
CA TYR A 371 9.49 -29.19 -10.31
C TYR A 371 10.29 -30.25 -9.59
N ARG A 372 11.59 -30.01 -9.39
CA ARG A 372 12.49 -30.94 -8.70
C ARG A 372 13.11 -30.26 -7.50
N PHE A 373 13.06 -30.96 -6.37
CA PHE A 373 13.60 -30.48 -5.10
C PHE A 373 14.78 -31.35 -4.69
N TRP A 374 15.86 -30.72 -4.25
CA TRP A 374 17.08 -31.40 -3.84
C TRP A 374 17.45 -30.99 -2.42
N LYS A 375 17.77 -31.98 -1.58
CA LYS A 375 18.37 -31.81 -0.25
C LYS A 375 19.70 -32.55 -0.22
N ASN A 376 20.79 -31.85 0.11
CA ASN A 376 22.14 -32.42 0.17
C ASN A 376 22.54 -33.18 -1.11
N GLY A 377 22.19 -32.63 -2.28
CA GLY A 377 22.51 -33.25 -3.57
C GLY A 377 21.63 -34.44 -3.97
N VAL A 378 20.60 -34.79 -3.20
CA VAL A 378 19.66 -35.88 -3.51
C VAL A 378 18.25 -35.33 -3.79
N GLN A 379 17.59 -35.85 -4.83
CA GLN A 379 16.22 -35.47 -5.17
C GLN A 379 15.20 -36.10 -4.21
N ILE A 380 14.35 -35.27 -3.62
CA ILE A 380 13.33 -35.71 -2.66
C ILE A 380 11.93 -35.21 -3.06
N ASP A 381 10.89 -35.76 -2.44
CA ASP A 381 9.51 -35.33 -2.66
C ASP A 381 9.27 -33.95 -2.06
N ALA A 382 9.18 -32.93 -2.92
CA ALA A 382 8.93 -31.55 -2.55
C ALA A 382 7.70 -31.35 -1.66
N LEU A 383 6.68 -32.21 -1.81
CA LEU A 383 5.42 -32.09 -1.08
C LEU A 383 5.48 -32.65 0.34
N LYS A 384 6.57 -33.33 0.70
CA LYS A 384 6.79 -33.97 2.02
C LYS A 384 7.98 -33.38 2.76
N VAL A 385 8.63 -32.36 2.22
CA VAL A 385 9.78 -31.73 2.87
C VAL A 385 9.27 -30.84 3.99
N ASP A 386 9.73 -31.11 5.21
CA ASP A 386 9.63 -30.14 6.28
C ASP A 386 10.72 -29.07 6.09
N LEU A 387 10.28 -27.83 5.93
CA LEU A 387 11.12 -26.70 5.57
C LEU A 387 11.36 -25.83 6.81
N PRO A 388 12.62 -25.48 7.13
CA PRO A 388 12.91 -24.60 8.25
C PRO A 388 12.37 -23.19 8.00
N PRO A 389 12.13 -22.40 9.07
CA PRO A 389 11.90 -20.97 8.95
C PRO A 389 13.07 -20.28 8.22
N SER A 390 12.80 -19.11 7.63
CA SER A 390 13.85 -18.28 7.05
C SER A 390 14.79 -17.76 8.14
N ALA A 391 15.89 -17.12 7.73
CA ALA A 391 16.86 -16.57 8.67
C ALA A 391 16.19 -15.55 9.61
N PRO A 392 16.49 -15.58 10.92
CA PRO A 392 16.00 -14.58 11.86
C PRO A 392 16.62 -13.20 11.57
N ILE A 393 16.21 -12.20 12.33
CA ILE A 393 16.83 -10.87 12.36
C ILE A 393 18.35 -11.01 12.57
N LYS A 394 19.14 -10.35 11.71
CA LYS A 394 20.60 -10.25 11.87
C LYS A 394 20.94 -9.65 13.23
N GLU A 395 21.97 -10.18 13.88
CA GLU A 395 22.41 -9.72 15.21
C GLU A 395 22.61 -8.20 15.29
N GLU A 396 23.16 -7.59 14.23
CA GLU A 396 23.38 -6.14 14.11
C GLU A 396 22.09 -5.31 14.15
N ASN A 397 20.95 -5.88 13.76
CA ASN A 397 19.66 -5.19 13.68
C ASN A 397 18.75 -5.48 14.89
N LYS A 398 19.16 -6.34 15.83
CA LYS A 398 18.31 -6.74 16.96
C LYS A 398 17.88 -5.58 17.86
N VAL A 399 18.76 -4.61 18.10
CA VAL A 399 18.45 -3.44 18.95
C VAL A 399 17.37 -2.58 18.31
N ASP A 400 17.54 -2.25 17.03
CA ASP A 400 16.59 -1.44 16.27
C ASP A 400 15.27 -2.18 16.06
N PHE A 401 15.32 -3.49 15.79
CA PHE A 401 14.15 -4.35 15.71
C PHE A 401 13.36 -4.35 17.01
N ASN A 402 14.02 -4.57 18.16
CA ASN A 402 13.37 -4.58 19.46
C ASN A 402 12.70 -3.24 19.78
N ALA A 403 13.35 -2.11 19.47
CA ALA A 403 12.75 -0.79 19.64
C ALA A 403 11.52 -0.59 18.73
N SER A 404 11.60 -1.08 17.49
CA SER A 404 10.52 -0.99 16.50
C SER A 404 9.29 -1.80 16.92
N ILE A 405 9.48 -3.06 17.35
CA ILE A 405 8.36 -3.92 17.77
C ILE A 405 7.72 -3.43 19.06
N GLN A 406 8.45 -2.82 19.99
CA GLN A 406 7.87 -2.27 21.22
C GLN A 406 6.82 -1.19 20.90
N SER A 407 7.11 -0.32 19.93
CA SER A 407 6.14 0.66 19.44
C SER A 407 4.92 -0.02 18.82
N MET A 408 5.12 -1.00 17.93
CA MET A 408 4.03 -1.72 17.28
C MET A 408 3.18 -2.55 18.26
N MET A 409 3.81 -3.14 19.28
CA MET A 409 3.14 -3.87 20.36
C MET A 409 2.28 -2.93 21.19
N ALA A 410 2.78 -1.73 21.53
CA ALA A 410 1.99 -0.72 22.24
C ALA A 410 0.78 -0.26 21.42
N GLN A 411 0.94 -0.09 20.10
CA GLN A 411 -0.18 0.22 19.20
C GLN A 411 -1.19 -0.93 19.12
N LEU A 412 -0.74 -2.19 19.05
CA LEU A 412 -1.65 -3.34 19.08
C LEU A 412 -2.36 -3.45 20.43
N ALA A 413 -1.68 -3.14 21.53
CA ALA A 413 -2.26 -3.19 22.86
C ALA A 413 -3.40 -2.17 23.03
N SER A 414 -3.28 -0.97 22.43
CA SER A 414 -4.29 0.09 22.54
C SER A 414 -5.57 -0.16 21.72
N ILE A 415 -5.56 -1.11 20.79
CA ILE A 415 -6.75 -1.50 20.02
C ILE A 415 -7.58 -2.46 20.88
N GLU A 416 -8.80 -2.06 21.25
CA GLU A 416 -9.74 -2.90 22.00
C GLU A 416 -10.50 -3.86 21.07
N PHE A 417 -10.90 -5.03 21.57
CA PHE A 417 -11.84 -5.90 20.87
C PHE A 417 -13.25 -5.33 21.02
N LYS A 418 -13.94 -5.09 19.90
CA LYS A 418 -15.36 -4.72 19.96
C LYS A 418 -16.17 -5.96 20.30
N GLU A 419 -16.73 -6.03 21.50
CA GLU A 419 -17.71 -7.06 21.85
C GLU A 419 -18.98 -6.89 21.01
N GLU A 420 -19.57 -7.99 20.55
CA GLU A 420 -20.87 -7.97 19.86
C GLU A 420 -21.91 -7.33 20.78
N THR A 421 -22.45 -6.19 20.39
CA THR A 421 -23.70 -5.69 20.98
C THR A 421 -24.77 -6.76 20.73
N GLU A 422 -25.35 -7.30 21.81
CA GLU A 422 -26.46 -8.26 21.73
C GLU A 422 -27.51 -7.78 20.72
N PRO A 423 -28.05 -8.68 19.86
CA PRO A 423 -29.18 -8.31 19.03
C PRO A 423 -30.35 -7.95 19.94
N LEU A 424 -30.84 -6.71 19.81
CA LEU A 424 -32.11 -6.24 20.35
C LEU A 424 -33.25 -7.11 19.78
N TYR A 425 -33.45 -8.30 20.34
CA TYR A 425 -34.68 -9.04 20.15
C TYR A 425 -35.76 -8.32 20.94
N ALA A 426 -36.64 -7.70 20.18
CA ALA A 426 -37.86 -7.06 20.62
C ALA A 426 -38.56 -7.88 21.72
N SER A 427 -38.66 -7.28 22.91
CA SER A 427 -39.70 -7.63 23.86
C SER A 427 -41.03 -7.12 23.29
N ALA A 428 -41.69 -7.94 22.49
CA ALA A 428 -43.11 -7.82 22.21
C ALA A 428 -43.76 -9.15 22.62
N LYS A 429 -44.28 -9.17 23.84
CA LYS A 429 -45.34 -10.09 24.26
C LYS A 429 -46.67 -9.36 24.16
#